data_AF-A0A3D0KGR0-F1
#
_entry.id   AF-A0A3D0KGR0-F1
#
_cell.length_a   1.000
_cell.length_b   1.000
_cell.length_c   1.000
_cell.angle_alpha   90.00
_cell.angle_beta   90.00
_cell.angle_gamma   90.00
#
_symmetry.space_group_name_H-M   'P 1'
#
loop_
_entity.id
_entity.type
_entity.pdbx_description
1 polymer ?
#
loop_
_entity_poly.entity_id
_entity_poly.type
_entity_poly.pdbx_seq_one_letter_code
_entity_poly.pdbx_strand_id
1 'polypeptide(L)'
;MARLTKAEAAWVKKLQEVMNECPSKRIQAFTIGDSELNLFDGSKENAIQAALDGRGGPSDFCQAVTHVGADLAQIRCPFAVHSTAG
;
A
#
# COMPACT_ATOMS: atom_id res chain seq x y z
N MET A 1 -5.89 10.81 20.39
CA MET A 1 -4.83 11.21 19.45
C MET A 1 -4.12 12.44 19.99
N ALA A 2 -2.80 12.54 19.82
CA ALA A 2 -2.06 13.75 20.17
C ALA A 2 -2.46 14.93 19.26
N ARG A 3 -2.21 16.17 19.71
CA ARG A 3 -2.57 17.38 18.95
C ARG A 3 -1.50 17.71 17.91
N LEU A 4 -1.92 17.82 16.65
CA LEU A 4 -1.07 18.31 15.56
C LEU A 4 -0.85 19.83 15.66
N THR A 5 0.32 20.28 15.23
CA THR A 5 0.56 21.69 14.89
C THR A 5 -0.35 22.11 13.73
N LYS A 6 -0.53 23.44 13.55
CA LYS A 6 -1.31 23.96 12.42
C LYS A 6 -0.75 23.52 11.06
N ALA A 7 0.58 23.47 10.94
CA ALA A 7 1.26 23.08 9.71
C ALA A 7 1.06 21.59 9.41
N GLU A 8 1.22 20.71 10.41
CA GLU A 8 0.96 19.27 10.25
C GLU A 8 -0.50 19.01 9.87
N ALA A 9 -1.47 19.65 10.54
CA ALA A 9 -2.88 19.49 10.23
C ALA A 9 -3.23 19.93 8.79
N ALA A 10 -2.67 21.06 8.35
CA ALA A 10 -2.86 21.54 6.97
C ALA A 10 -2.23 20.59 5.94
N TRP A 11 -1.05 20.05 6.24
CA TRP A 11 -0.37 19.09 5.38
C TRP A 11 -1.13 17.75 5.29
N VAL A 12 -1.59 17.20 6.42
CA VAL A 12 -2.41 15.96 6.44
C VAL A 12 -3.68 16.15 5.61
N LYS A 13 -4.36 17.31 5.74
CA LYS A 13 -5.54 17.62 4.94
C LYS A 13 -5.23 17.60 3.44
N LYS A 14 -4.14 18.25 3.02
CA LYS A 14 -3.71 18.28 1.62
C LYS A 14 -3.35 16.88 1.12
N LEU A 15 -2.65 16.07 1.91
CA LEU A 15 -2.32 14.68 1.55
C LEU A 15 -3.60 13.86 1.36
N GLN A 16 -4.59 14.01 2.24
CA GLN A 16 -5.87 13.32 2.11
C GLN A 16 -6.63 13.75 0.85
N GLU A 17 -6.63 15.04 0.51
CA GLU A 17 -7.23 15.55 -0.73
C GLU A 17 -6.57 14.90 -1.96
N VAL A 18 -5.23 14.82 -2.01
CA VAL A 18 -4.50 14.12 -3.08
C VAL A 18 -4.87 12.63 -3.16
N MET A 19 -4.96 11.94 -2.02
CA MET A 19 -5.36 10.53 -2.00
C MET A 19 -6.79 10.33 -2.52
N ASN A 20 -7.71 11.25 -2.20
CA ASN A 20 -9.10 11.22 -2.65
C ASN A 20 -9.26 11.48 -4.15
N GLU A 21 -8.32 12.19 -4.76
CA GLU A 21 -8.29 12.48 -6.21
C GLU A 21 -7.84 11.28 -7.05
N CYS A 22 -7.46 10.15 -6.43
CA CYS A 22 -7.04 8.96 -7.16
C CYS A 22 -8.11 8.53 -8.19
N PRO A 23 -7.78 8.49 -9.50
CA PRO A 23 -8.78 8.21 -10.55
C PRO A 23 -9.12 6.71 -10.67
N SER A 24 -8.43 5.86 -9.91
CA SER A 24 -8.46 4.41 -10.06
C SER A 24 -9.20 3.75 -8.91
N LYS A 25 -10.07 2.80 -9.26
CA LYS A 25 -10.71 1.89 -8.29
C LYS A 25 -9.90 0.62 -8.03
N ARG A 26 -8.83 0.38 -8.81
CA ARG A 26 -8.01 -0.84 -8.70
C ARG A 26 -6.68 -0.61 -7.99
N ILE A 27 -6.26 0.64 -7.77
CA ILE A 27 -5.01 0.90 -7.06
C ILE A 27 -5.24 0.63 -5.57
N GLN A 28 -4.50 -0.34 -5.04
CA GLN A 28 -4.33 -0.58 -3.62
C GLN A 28 -2.86 -0.42 -3.24
N ALA A 29 -2.54 -0.38 -1.95
CA ALA A 29 -1.18 -0.19 -1.48
C ALA A 29 -0.86 -1.09 -0.28
N PHE A 30 0.38 -1.58 -0.22
CA PHE A 30 0.96 -2.18 0.98
C PHE A 30 2.32 -1.55 1.26
N THR A 31 2.83 -1.75 2.46
CA THR A 31 4.22 -1.47 2.81
C THR A 31 4.84 -2.71 3.43
N ILE A 32 6.16 -2.84 3.30
CA ILE A 32 6.96 -3.85 4.03
C ILE A 32 7.80 -3.18 5.13
N GLY A 33 7.56 -1.89 5.41
CA GLY A 33 8.40 -1.05 6.25
C GLY A 33 9.11 0.04 5.45
N ASP A 34 10.12 0.64 6.08
CA ASP A 34 10.88 1.76 5.54
C ASP A 34 10.00 2.93 5.11
N SER A 35 10.43 3.73 4.13
CA SER A 35 9.72 4.92 3.68
C SER A 35 9.05 4.68 2.32
N GLU A 36 8.41 3.53 2.13
CA GLU A 36 7.87 3.12 0.83
C GLU A 36 6.43 2.59 0.92
N LEU A 37 5.59 3.07 0.00
CA LEU A 37 4.27 2.51 -0.31
C LEU A 37 4.33 1.84 -1.69
N ASN A 38 4.11 0.53 -1.73
CA ASN A 38 4.04 -0.25 -2.95
C ASN A 38 2.60 -0.30 -3.43
N LEU A 39 2.35 0.21 -4.63
CA LEU A 39 1.03 0.21 -5.26
C LEU A 39 0.86 -1.05 -6.11
N PHE A 40 -0.30 -1.69 -5.99
CA PHE A 40 -0.63 -2.89 -6.73
C PHE A 40 -2.06 -2.87 -7.29
N ASP A 41 -2.32 -3.77 -8.23
CA ASP A 41 -3.63 -3.97 -8.85
C ASP A 41 -4.53 -4.84 -7.97
N GLY A 42 -5.37 -4.19 -7.19
CA GLY A 42 -6.39 -4.83 -6.34
C GLY A 42 -7.46 -5.60 -7.12
N SER A 43 -7.57 -5.47 -8.44
CA SER A 43 -8.43 -6.38 -9.21
C SER A 43 -7.90 -7.81 -9.25
N LYS A 44 -6.64 -8.02 -8.86
CA LYS A 44 -5.98 -9.32 -8.77
C LYS A 44 -5.98 -9.92 -7.36
N GLU A 45 -6.71 -9.34 -6.40
CA GLU A 45 -6.75 -9.80 -5.00
C GLU A 45 -6.96 -11.31 -4.86
N ASN A 46 -7.95 -11.86 -5.58
CA ASN A 46 -8.24 -13.29 -5.53
C ASN A 46 -7.08 -14.15 -6.07
N ALA A 47 -6.34 -13.66 -7.07
CA ALA A 47 -5.18 -14.35 -7.61
C ALA A 47 -4.00 -14.28 -6.63
N ILE A 48 -3.82 -13.14 -5.96
CA ILE A 48 -2.82 -12.95 -4.90
C ILE A 48 -3.09 -13.94 -3.76
N GLN A 49 -4.33 -13.99 -3.27
CA GLN A 49 -4.74 -14.88 -2.20
C GLN A 49 -4.56 -16.36 -2.59
N ALA A 50 -4.98 -16.74 -3.80
CA ALA A 50 -4.80 -18.10 -4.29
C ALA A 50 -3.31 -18.49 -4.40
N ALA A 51 -2.43 -17.54 -4.76
CA ALA A 51 -0.99 -17.77 -4.78
C ALA A 51 -0.41 -17.97 -3.37
N LEU A 52 -0.87 -17.19 -2.38
CA LEU A 52 -0.47 -17.34 -0.97
C LEU A 52 -0.90 -18.68 -0.37
N ASP A 53 -2.13 -19.11 -0.66
CA ASP A 53 -2.67 -20.37 -0.14
C ASP A 53 -2.12 -21.62 -0.87
N GLY A 54 -1.48 -21.41 -2.03
CA GLY A 54 -0.93 -22.47 -2.86
C GLY A 54 0.27 -23.18 -2.23
N ARG A 55 0.29 -24.52 -2.28
CA ARG A 55 1.48 -25.29 -1.87
C ARG A 55 2.68 -24.94 -2.75
N GLY A 56 3.77 -24.49 -2.13
CA GLY A 56 4.97 -24.01 -2.83
C GLY A 56 4.83 -22.60 -3.41
N GLY A 57 3.75 -21.89 -3.04
CA GLY A 57 3.54 -20.50 -3.40
C GLY A 57 4.41 -19.52 -2.59
N PRO A 58 4.28 -18.21 -2.87
CA PRO A 58 5.01 -17.15 -2.19
C PRO A 58 4.75 -17.14 -0.69
N SER A 59 5.78 -16.82 0.11
CA SER A 59 5.69 -16.87 1.58
C SER A 59 5.11 -15.60 2.22
N ASP A 60 4.89 -14.54 1.44
CA ASP A 60 4.45 -13.23 1.92
C ASP A 60 3.62 -12.51 0.84
N PHE A 61 2.74 -11.61 1.27
CA PHE A 61 1.82 -10.87 0.39
C PHE A 61 2.58 -10.08 -0.67
N CYS A 62 3.67 -9.41 -0.29
CA CYS A 62 4.50 -8.66 -1.23
C CYS A 62 5.06 -9.54 -2.36
N GLN A 63 5.51 -10.76 -2.03
CA GLN A 63 6.00 -11.71 -3.03
C GLN A 63 4.86 -12.25 -3.90
N ALA A 64 3.65 -12.44 -3.33
CA ALA A 64 2.48 -12.88 -4.09
C ALA A 64 1.98 -11.84 -5.09
N VAL A 65 1.99 -10.55 -4.71
CA VAL A 65 1.73 -9.44 -5.64
C VAL A 65 2.65 -9.53 -6.85
N THR A 66 3.95 -9.69 -6.63
CA THR A 66 4.92 -9.83 -7.72
C THR A 66 4.73 -11.11 -8.52
N HIS A 67 4.45 -12.23 -7.84
CA HIS A 67 4.24 -13.51 -8.48
C HIS A 67 3.10 -13.49 -9.50
N VAL A 68 2.00 -12.78 -9.22
CA VAL A 68 0.85 -12.65 -10.14
C VAL A 68 0.91 -11.42 -11.05
N GLY A 69 2.05 -10.71 -11.03
CA GLY A 69 2.29 -9.49 -11.82
C GLY A 69 1.30 -8.37 -11.48
N ALA A 70 1.00 -8.18 -10.20
CA ALA A 70 0.08 -7.14 -9.72
C ALA A 70 0.80 -5.82 -9.36
N ASP A 71 2.13 -5.74 -9.38
CA ASP A 71 2.85 -4.49 -9.10
C ASP A 71 2.48 -3.39 -10.09
N LEU A 72 2.31 -2.16 -9.59
CA LEU A 72 2.02 -0.99 -10.42
C LEU A 72 3.10 0.09 -10.31
N ALA A 73 3.41 0.51 -9.09
CA ALA A 73 4.35 1.61 -8.84
C ALA A 73 4.77 1.65 -7.38
N GLN A 74 5.71 2.52 -7.04
CA GLN A 74 6.12 2.78 -5.66
C GLN A 74 6.13 4.29 -5.38
N ILE A 75 5.72 4.68 -4.17
CA ILE A 75 5.81 6.04 -3.65
C ILE A 75 6.80 6.05 -2.48
N ARG A 76 7.80 6.95 -2.54
CA ARG A 76 8.73 7.19 -1.43
C ARG A 76 8.17 8.26 -0.49
N CYS A 77 7.92 7.89 0.75
CA CYS A 77 7.48 8.77 1.82
C CYS A 77 8.67 9.50 2.47
N PRO A 78 8.45 10.64 3.15
CA PRO A 78 9.50 11.32 3.91
C PRO A 78 9.69 10.77 5.33
N PHE A 79 8.93 9.74 5.71
CA PHE A 79 8.95 9.09 7.03
C PHE A 79 8.71 7.59 6.86
N ALA A 80 8.97 6.82 7.93
CA ALA A 80 8.71 5.39 7.93
C ALA A 80 7.21 5.09 7.92
N VAL A 81 6.79 4.12 7.11
CA VAL A 81 5.44 3.58 7.06
C VAL A 81 5.54 2.12 7.48
N HIS A 82 5.07 1.80 8.69
CA HIS A 82 5.13 0.45 9.21
C HIS A 82 3.95 -0.38 8.73
N SER A 83 4.22 -1.62 8.32
CA SER A 83 3.19 -2.64 8.13
C SER A 83 2.80 -3.20 9.50
N THR A 84 1.53 -3.05 9.87
CA THR A 84 1.00 -3.55 11.14
C THR A 84 -0.21 -4.42 10.88
N ALA A 85 -0.19 -5.66 11.37
CA ALA A 85 -1.41 -6.46 11.47
C ALA A 85 -2.30 -5.87 12.58
N GLY A 86 -3.59 -5.70 12.27
CA GLY A 86 -4.61 -5.18 13.19
C GLY A 86 -5.55 -6.26 13.66
#